data_AF-A0A259HAQ9-F1
#
_entry.id   AF-A0A259HAQ9-F1
#
_cell.length_a   1.000
_cell.length_b   1.000
_cell.length_c   1.000
_cell.angle_alpha   90.00
_cell.angle_beta   90.00
_cell.angle_gamma   90.00
#
_symmetry.space_group_name_H-M   'P 1'
#
loop_
_entity.id
_entity.type
_entity.pdbx_description
1 polymer ?
#
loop_
_entity_poly.entity_id
_entity_poly.type
_entity_poly.pdbx_seq_one_letter_code
_entity_poly.pdbx_strand_id
1 'polypeptide(L)'
;MRMTILSFLSDLSFSSKPQIKVMADGTTSKEIRICMDAGNIMKEHKAPGAISIMLLKGSVRISSNSEEVTLTEGDMLYFEANVPHSLEADEQAVIRLVLSKNDTTQRVQNLLKPL
;
A
#
# COMPACT_ATOMS: atom_id res chain seq x y z
N MET A 1 12.32 24.37 -1.50
CA MET A 1 11.72 23.21 -0.80
C MET A 1 10.29 23.06 -1.26
N ARG A 2 9.91 21.96 -1.93
CA ARG A 2 8.53 21.72 -2.38
C ARG A 2 7.85 20.84 -1.33
N MET A 3 6.85 21.39 -0.64
CA MET A 3 6.04 20.69 0.36
C MET A 3 4.64 20.51 -0.22
N THR A 4 4.10 19.30 -0.12
CA THR A 4 2.76 18.97 -0.61
C THR A 4 2.00 18.30 0.52
N ILE A 5 0.78 18.76 0.80
CA ILE A 5 -0.12 18.12 1.76
C ILE A 5 -0.90 17.03 1.03
N LEU A 6 -0.91 15.81 1.59
CA LEU A 6 -1.68 14.68 1.06
C LEU A 6 -2.86 14.39 1.98
N SER A 7 -4.06 14.83 1.59
CA SER A 7 -5.28 14.61 2.37
C SER A 7 -5.92 13.27 2.04
N PHE A 8 -5.49 12.19 2.70
CA PHE A 8 -6.02 10.85 2.43
C PHE A 8 -7.51 10.71 2.72
N LEU A 9 -8.06 11.50 3.65
CA LEU A 9 -9.47 11.43 4.05
C LEU A 9 -10.39 12.44 3.33
N SER A 10 -9.90 13.20 2.35
CA SER A 10 -10.73 14.10 1.54
C SER A 10 -11.16 13.45 0.22
N ASP A 11 -12.33 13.80 -0.29
CA ASP A 11 -12.83 13.36 -1.60
C ASP A 11 -12.76 11.83 -1.76
N LEU A 12 -13.25 11.14 -0.74
CA LEU A 12 -13.32 9.68 -0.73
C LEU A 12 -14.35 9.20 -1.75
N SER A 13 -14.05 8.11 -2.42
CA SER A 13 -14.95 7.48 -3.39
C SER A 13 -14.98 5.99 -3.10
N PHE A 14 -16.18 5.46 -2.93
CA PHE A 14 -16.44 4.05 -2.68
C PHE A 14 -17.32 3.49 -3.79
N SER A 15 -17.12 2.24 -4.16
CA SER A 15 -17.91 1.57 -5.19
C SER A 15 -17.87 0.06 -4.99
N SER A 16 -18.55 -0.68 -5.87
CA SER A 16 -18.47 -2.15 -5.91
C SER A 16 -17.07 -2.71 -6.19
N LYS A 17 -16.12 -1.88 -6.61
CA LYS A 17 -14.70 -2.23 -6.76
C LYS A 17 -13.80 -1.30 -5.93
N PRO A 18 -12.65 -1.79 -5.45
CA PRO A 18 -11.66 -0.94 -4.78
C PRO A 18 -11.26 0.25 -5.64
N GLN A 19 -11.25 1.45 -5.05
CA GLN A 19 -10.85 2.68 -5.72
C GLN A 19 -9.42 3.02 -5.32
N ILE A 20 -8.51 3.02 -6.31
CA ILE A 20 -7.08 3.24 -6.08
C ILE A 20 -6.70 4.60 -6.66
N LYS A 21 -6.04 5.44 -5.86
CA LYS A 21 -5.56 6.77 -6.28
C LYS A 21 -4.11 6.95 -5.84
N VAL A 22 -3.23 7.29 -6.78
CA VAL A 22 -1.87 7.74 -6.47
C VAL A 22 -1.97 9.15 -5.88
N MET A 23 -1.58 9.30 -4.62
CA MET A 23 -1.61 10.56 -3.88
C MET A 23 -0.32 11.36 -4.12
N ALA A 24 0.82 10.67 -4.17
CA ALA A 24 2.10 11.24 -4.59
C ALA A 24 2.98 10.17 -5.24
N ASP A 25 3.81 10.60 -6.18
CA ASP A 25 4.77 9.76 -6.89
C ASP A 25 6.17 10.35 -6.71
N GLY A 26 6.87 9.93 -5.64
CA GLY A 26 8.19 10.42 -5.28
C GLY A 26 9.31 9.61 -5.94
N THR A 27 10.56 10.01 -5.70
CA THR A 27 11.73 9.30 -6.27
C THR A 27 11.85 7.88 -5.73
N THR A 28 11.67 7.70 -4.41
CA THR A 28 11.92 6.42 -3.71
C THR A 28 10.65 5.66 -3.37
N SER A 29 9.48 6.30 -3.41
CA SER A 29 8.21 5.65 -3.06
C SER A 29 7.02 6.28 -3.76
N LYS A 30 5.92 5.53 -3.80
CA LYS A 30 4.58 6.03 -4.13
C LYS A 30 3.70 6.01 -2.88
N GLU A 31 2.95 7.08 -2.69
CA GLU A 31 1.89 7.19 -1.69
C GLU A 31 0.56 6.93 -2.40
N ILE A 32 -0.17 5.89 -2.00
CA ILE A 32 -1.37 5.41 -2.67
C ILE A 32 -2.51 5.33 -1.66
N ARG A 33 -3.67 5.88 -2.03
CA ARG A 33 -4.91 5.69 -1.29
C ARG A 33 -5.70 4.56 -1.93
N ILE A 34 -6.22 3.67 -1.11
CA ILE A 34 -7.19 2.65 -1.51
C ILE A 34 -8.45 2.86 -0.68
N CYS A 35 -9.59 3.02 -1.33
CA CYS A 35 -10.90 3.05 -0.69
C CYS A 35 -11.64 1.76 -1.06
N MET A 36 -12.03 1.00 -0.04
CA MET A 36 -12.75 -0.26 -0.18
C MET A 36 -14.11 -0.10 0.49
N ASP A 37 -15.18 -0.44 -0.23
CA ASP A 37 -16.50 -0.57 0.40
C ASP A 37 -16.62 -1.94 1.09
N ALA A 38 -17.59 -2.11 1.98
CA ALA A 38 -17.79 -3.39 2.67
C ALA A 38 -17.93 -4.56 1.66
N GLY A 39 -17.22 -5.66 1.92
CA GLY A 39 -17.16 -6.83 1.05
C GLY A 39 -16.31 -6.66 -0.22
N ASN A 40 -15.64 -5.53 -0.42
CA ASN A 40 -14.63 -5.42 -1.46
C ASN A 40 -13.45 -6.37 -1.17
N ILE A 41 -12.95 -7.01 -2.23
CA ILE A 41 -11.82 -7.93 -2.15
C ILE A 41 -10.73 -7.51 -3.13
N MET A 42 -9.50 -7.45 -2.64
CA MET A 42 -8.29 -7.50 -3.45
C MET A 42 -7.72 -8.91 -3.35
N LYS A 43 -7.94 -9.71 -4.41
CA LYS A 43 -7.47 -11.11 -4.47
C LYS A 43 -5.95 -11.19 -4.31
N GLU A 44 -5.44 -12.38 -4.01
CA GLU A 44 -4.01 -12.61 -3.83
C GLU A 44 -3.17 -11.99 -4.95
N HIS A 45 -2.24 -11.13 -4.55
CA HIS A 45 -1.31 -10.44 -5.44
C HIS A 45 -0.01 -10.13 -4.69
N LYS A 46 0.98 -9.61 -5.41
CA LYS A 46 2.25 -9.18 -4.83
C LYS A 46 2.74 -7.88 -5.45
N ALA A 47 3.43 -7.09 -4.64
CA ALA A 47 4.09 -5.87 -5.10
C ALA A 47 5.57 -6.15 -5.43
N PRO A 48 6.14 -5.48 -6.45
CA PRO A 48 7.55 -5.68 -6.85
C PRO A 48 8.55 -5.06 -5.86
N GLY A 49 8.10 -4.13 -5.01
CA GLY A 49 8.87 -3.54 -3.92
C GLY A 49 8.20 -3.78 -2.58
N ALA A 50 8.93 -3.50 -1.49
CA ALA A 50 8.36 -3.55 -0.14
C ALA A 50 7.20 -2.56 -0.01
N ILE A 51 6.21 -2.92 0.81
CA ILE A 51 5.03 -2.11 1.05
C ILE A 51 4.73 -1.93 2.53
N SER A 52 4.17 -0.79 2.89
CA SER A 52 3.46 -0.63 4.17
C SER A 52 1.99 -0.29 3.92
N ILE A 53 1.12 -0.94 4.68
CA ILE A 53 -0.33 -0.80 4.63
C ILE A 53 -0.75 -0.24 5.98
N MET A 54 -1.23 1.00 6.02
CA MET A 54 -1.81 1.62 7.21
C MET A 54 -3.30 1.80 7.03
N LEU A 55 -4.08 1.35 7.99
CA LEU A 55 -5.52 1.56 7.97
C LEU A 55 -5.85 2.90 8.63
N LEU A 56 -6.41 3.82 7.84
CA LEU A 56 -6.77 5.17 8.31
C LEU A 56 -8.21 5.24 8.79
N LYS A 57 -9.07 4.35 8.28
CA LYS A 57 -10.49 4.25 8.64
C LYS A 57 -10.99 2.84 8.39
N GLY A 58 -11.88 2.33 9.25
CA GLY A 58 -12.60 1.07 9.08
C GLY A 58 -11.86 -0.18 9.58
N SER A 59 -12.21 -1.34 9.00
CA SER A 59 -11.62 -2.65 9.30
C SER A 59 -11.31 -3.42 8.01
N VAL A 60 -10.12 -4.00 7.93
CA VAL A 60 -9.68 -4.79 6.77
C VAL A 60 -8.95 -6.04 7.23
N ARG A 61 -9.38 -7.18 6.72
CA ARG A 61 -8.71 -8.46 6.88
C ARG A 61 -7.61 -8.62 5.84
N ILE A 62 -6.42 -8.95 6.30
CA ILE A 62 -5.24 -9.24 5.48
C ILE A 62 -4.91 -10.72 5.63
N SER A 63 -4.80 -11.43 4.52
CA SER A 63 -4.35 -12.83 4.51
C SER A 63 -3.06 -12.94 3.70
N SER A 64 -2.09 -13.68 4.21
CA SER A 64 -0.79 -13.91 3.56
C SER A 64 -0.24 -15.27 3.99
N ASN A 65 0.01 -16.17 3.05
CA ASN A 65 0.38 -17.56 3.30
C ASN A 65 -0.65 -18.26 4.23
N SER A 66 -0.23 -18.68 5.42
CA SER A 66 -1.07 -19.34 6.44
C SER A 66 -1.48 -18.39 7.56
N GLU A 67 -1.22 -17.09 7.43
CA GLU A 67 -1.53 -16.10 8.44
C GLU A 67 -2.67 -15.19 7.97
N GLU A 68 -3.53 -14.85 8.91
CA GLU A 68 -4.63 -13.91 8.73
C GLU A 68 -4.66 -12.95 9.91
N VAL A 69 -4.74 -11.67 9.62
CA VAL A 69 -4.80 -10.60 10.62
C VAL A 69 -5.86 -9.58 10.20
N THR A 70 -6.56 -9.01 11.17
CA THR A 70 -7.47 -7.89 10.93
C THR A 70 -6.80 -6.60 11.37
N LEU A 71 -6.71 -5.63 10.47
CA LEU A 71 -6.24 -4.28 10.79
C LEU A 71 -7.45 -3.41 11.13
N THR A 72 -7.30 -2.58 12.15
CA THR A 72 -8.24 -1.54 12.58
C THR A 72 -7.59 -0.16 12.48
N GLU A 73 -8.35 0.92 12.73
CA GLU A 73 -7.85 2.28 12.55
C GLU A 73 -6.57 2.55 13.34
N GLY A 74 -5.53 3.04 12.64
CA GLY A 74 -4.22 3.29 13.21
C GLY A 74 -3.25 2.11 13.11
N ASP A 75 -3.72 0.90 12.85
CA ASP A 75 -2.85 -0.25 12.64
C ASP A 75 -2.07 -0.13 11.33
N MET A 76 -0.87 -0.69 11.33
CA MET A 76 -0.02 -0.77 10.16
C MET A 76 0.61 -2.15 10.04
N LEU A 77 0.63 -2.68 8.82
CA LEU A 77 1.31 -3.89 8.44
C LEU A 77 2.39 -3.58 7.41
N TYR A 78 3.50 -4.31 7.46
CA TYR A 78 4.60 -4.19 6.52
C TYR A 78 4.89 -5.52 5.84
N PHE A 79 5.09 -5.48 4.52
CA PHE A 79 5.52 -6.63 3.74
C PHE A 79 6.81 -6.31 2.99
N GLU A 80 7.72 -7.29 2.99
CA GLU A 80 8.87 -7.30 2.07
C GLU A 80 8.41 -7.41 0.60
N ALA A 81 9.32 -7.12 -0.33
CA ALA A 81 9.02 -7.23 -1.75
C ALA A 81 8.59 -8.66 -2.12
N ASN A 82 7.63 -8.78 -3.04
CA ASN A 82 7.12 -10.04 -3.59
C ASN A 82 6.40 -10.98 -2.60
N VAL A 83 6.02 -10.52 -1.40
CA VAL A 83 5.18 -11.30 -0.48
C VAL A 83 3.72 -11.33 -1.00
N PRO A 84 3.16 -12.51 -1.29
CA PRO A 84 1.75 -12.64 -1.70
C PRO A 84 0.80 -12.30 -0.56
N HIS A 85 -0.25 -11.52 -0.84
CA HIS A 85 -1.26 -11.15 0.14
C HIS A 85 -2.61 -10.83 -0.52
N SER A 86 -3.69 -10.94 0.24
CA SER A 86 -5.04 -10.51 -0.11
C SER A 86 -5.63 -9.59 0.94
N LEU A 87 -6.59 -8.75 0.53
CA LEU A 87 -7.33 -7.85 1.40
C LEU A 87 -8.83 -8.07 1.22
N GLU A 88 -9.57 -8.10 2.32
CA GLU A 88 -11.02 -8.09 2.36
C GLU A 88 -11.50 -7.04 3.35
N ALA A 89 -12.37 -6.14 2.90
CA ALA A 89 -12.89 -5.07 3.75
C ALA A 89 -14.15 -5.56 4.48
N ASP A 90 -14.08 -5.72 5.81
CA ASP A 90 -15.25 -6.08 6.62
C ASP A 90 -16.28 -4.93 6.66
N GLU A 91 -15.78 -3.69 6.59
CA GLU A 91 -16.57 -2.47 6.48
C GLU A 91 -15.91 -1.46 5.54
N GLN A 92 -16.52 -0.29 5.36
CA GLN A 92 -15.94 0.76 4.54
C GLN A 92 -14.58 1.22 5.08
N ALA A 93 -13.53 1.04 4.28
CA ALA A 93 -12.15 1.20 4.71
C ALA A 93 -11.36 2.21 3.84
N VAL A 94 -10.50 3.00 4.49
CA VAL A 94 -9.53 3.86 3.82
C VAL A 94 -8.13 3.43 4.20
N ILE A 95 -7.36 3.01 3.21
CA ILE A 95 -6.02 2.46 3.37
C ILE A 95 -5.01 3.43 2.76
N ARG A 96 -3.93 3.69 3.50
CA ARG A 96 -2.70 4.26 2.96
C ARG A 96 -1.73 3.13 2.65
N LEU A 97 -1.40 2.98 1.39
CA LEU A 97 -0.36 2.09 0.90
C LEU A 97 0.86 2.91 0.51
N VAL A 98 2.01 2.59 1.08
CA VAL A 98 3.31 3.07 0.57
C VAL A 98 3.93 1.95 -0.23
N LEU A 99 4.26 2.22 -1.48
CA LEU A 99 5.04 1.29 -2.32
C LEU A 99 6.46 1.82 -2.47
N SER A 100 7.43 1.07 -1.96
CA SER A 100 8.84 1.33 -2.22
C SER A 100 9.14 1.11 -3.69
N LYS A 101 9.76 2.11 -4.30
CA LYS A 101 10.38 1.98 -5.62
C LYS A 101 11.80 1.52 -5.37
N ASN A 102 12.00 0.21 -5.42
CA ASN A 102 13.35 -0.35 -5.34
C ASN A 102 14.22 0.32 -6.41
N ASP A 103 15.24 1.06 -5.97
CA ASP A 103 16.28 1.58 -6.83
C ASP A 103 16.98 0.38 -7.47
N THR A 104 16.86 0.27 -8.79
CA THR A 104 17.19 -0.93 -9.56
C THR A 104 18.70 -0.99 -9.67
N THR A 105 19.38 -1.93 -8.99
CA THR A 105 20.79 -2.35 -9.22
C THR A 105 21.88 -1.24 -9.32
N GLN A 106 21.53 0.04 -9.17
CA GLN A 106 22.37 1.20 -9.49
C GLN A 106 23.49 1.36 -8.45
N ARG A 107 23.19 1.04 -7.19
CA ARG A 107 24.18 0.93 -6.12
C ARG A 107 25.21 -0.17 -6.41
N VAL A 108 24.78 -1.30 -6.98
CA VAL A 108 25.66 -2.43 -7.33
C VAL A 108 26.50 -2.11 -8.56
N GLN A 109 25.93 -1.47 -9.59
CA GLN A 109 26.67 -0.99 -10.76
C GLN A 109 27.69 0.11 -10.40
N ASN A 110 27.40 0.96 -9.41
CA ASN A 110 28.34 1.96 -8.91
C ASN A 110 29.49 1.36 -8.06
N LEU A 111 29.36 0.12 -7.57
CA LEU A 111 30.44 -0.62 -6.90
C LEU A 111 31.36 -1.36 -7.89
N LEU A 112 30.96 -1.47 -9.16
CA LEU A 112 31.69 -2.17 -10.22
C LEU A 112 32.46 -1.22 -11.15
N LYS A 113 32.44 0.10 -10.87
CA LYS A 113 33.30 1.06 -11.57
C LYS A 113 34.73 0.92 -11.03
N PRO A 114 35.74 0.64 -11.86
CA PRO A 114 37.13 0.77 -11.43
C PRO A 114 37.43 2.24 -11.12
N LEU A 115 38.30 2.46 -10.12
CA LEU A 115 38.78 3.77 -9.68
C LEU A 115 39.32 4.62 -10.83
#